data_AF-A0A8H6CBR9-F1
#
_entry.id   AF-A0A8H6CBR9-F1
#
_cell.length_a   1.000
_cell.length_b   1.000
_cell.length_c   1.000
_cell.angle_alpha   90.00
_cell.angle_beta   90.00
_cell.angle_gamma   90.00
#
_symmetry.space_group_name_H-M   'P 1'
#
loop_
_entity.id
_entity.type
_entity.pdbx_description
1 polymer ?
#
loop_
_entity_poly.entity_id
_entity_poly.type
_entity_poly.pdbx_seq_one_letter_code
_entity_poly.pdbx_strand_id
1 'polypeptide(L)'
;MTAETSTTPISLSYWKDVESLRAFAQGPAQRAGWDCWNRTMKSHPHIGIMHEVFAAPRGHWESICVNMEPFGMDQMELPGGEGAGGLRSALVRAQGPKWMSMLGRMSRVDMFEGYEAEED
;
A
#
# COMPACT_ATOMS: atom_id res chain seq x y z
N MET A 1 30.72 9.59 2.24
CA MET A 1 29.97 9.08 3.39
C MET A 1 29.91 7.57 3.23
N THR A 2 30.80 6.86 3.90
CA THR A 2 30.89 5.39 3.82
C THR A 2 29.78 4.82 4.68
N ALA A 3 28.81 4.18 4.03
CA ALA A 3 27.64 3.58 4.66
C ALA A 3 28.06 2.31 5.39
N GLU A 4 28.52 2.44 6.64
CA GLU A 4 28.86 1.24 7.42
C GLU A 4 27.72 0.74 8.29
N THR A 5 26.73 1.56 8.66
CA THR A 5 25.39 1.10 9.09
C THR A 5 24.42 2.29 9.09
N SER A 6 23.34 2.23 8.30
CA SER A 6 22.25 3.21 8.33
C SER A 6 20.96 2.51 8.71
N THR A 7 20.30 2.98 9.76
CA THR A 7 18.98 2.48 10.18
C THR A 7 17.91 3.35 9.57
N THR A 8 17.04 2.77 8.74
CA THR A 8 15.93 3.47 8.09
C THR A 8 14.60 2.94 8.63
N PRO A 9 13.98 3.59 9.63
CA PRO A 9 12.62 3.24 10.03
C PRO A 9 11.63 3.64 8.94
N ILE A 10 10.67 2.77 8.63
CA ILE A 10 9.63 3.00 7.63
C ILE A 10 8.27 3.06 8.33
N SER A 11 7.47 4.06 7.98
CA SER A 11 6.04 4.09 8.28
C SER A 11 5.25 3.72 7.03
N LEU A 12 4.33 2.75 7.17
CA LEU A 12 3.44 2.30 6.11
C LEU A 12 2.00 2.61 6.52
N SER A 13 1.26 3.28 5.65
CA SER A 13 -0.14 3.62 5.88
C SER A 13 -0.96 3.41 4.61
N TYR A 14 -2.20 2.95 4.80
CA TYR A 14 -3.13 2.71 3.72
C TYR A 14 -4.33 3.63 3.87
N TRP A 15 -4.77 4.20 2.75
CA TRP A 15 -5.83 5.19 2.73
C TRP A 15 -6.91 4.75 1.75
N LYS A 16 -8.18 4.87 2.17
CA LYS A 16 -9.34 4.54 1.35
C LYS A 16 -9.49 5.46 0.11
N ASP A 17 -9.04 6.71 0.23
CA ASP A 17 -9.10 7.73 -0.80
C ASP A 17 -8.03 8.82 -0.56
N VAL A 18 -7.71 9.55 -1.63
CA VAL A 18 -6.69 10.61 -1.63
C VAL A 18 -7.14 11.81 -0.78
N GLU A 19 -8.45 12.06 -0.69
CA GLU A 19 -8.99 13.18 0.08
C GLU A 19 -8.73 13.01 1.58
N SER A 20 -8.94 11.81 2.11
CA SER A 20 -8.64 11.44 3.49
C SER A 20 -7.15 11.55 3.80
N LEU A 21 -6.28 11.09 2.89
CA LEU A 21 -4.83 11.26 3.00
C LEU A 21 -4.46 12.75 3.05
N ARG A 22 -5.03 13.56 2.16
CA ARG A 22 -4.79 15.01 2.11
C ARG A 22 -5.23 15.70 3.40
N ALA A 23 -6.41 15.32 3.94
CA ALA A 23 -6.92 15.84 5.19
C ALA A 23 -5.98 15.51 6.36
N PHE A 24 -5.47 14.27 6.41
CA PHE A 24 -4.47 13.87 7.41
C PHE A 24 -3.15 14.65 7.26
N ALA A 25 -2.64 14.78 6.03
CA ALA A 25 -1.38 15.49 5.76
C ALA A 25 -1.43 16.98 6.14
N GLN A 26 -2.62 17.58 6.10
CA GLN A 26 -2.87 18.96 6.53
C GLN A 26 -3.26 19.06 8.01
N GLY A 27 -3.41 17.93 8.70
CA GLY A 27 -3.82 17.85 10.08
C GLY A 27 -2.75 18.33 11.07
N PRO A 28 -3.17 18.61 12.32
CA PRO A 28 -2.28 19.19 13.34
C PRO A 28 -1.10 18.26 13.69
N ALA A 29 -1.29 16.95 13.67
CA ALA A 29 -0.24 15.98 13.98
C ALA A 29 0.90 16.02 12.96
N GLN A 30 0.57 15.95 11.66
CA GLN A 30 1.56 16.03 10.59
C GLN A 30 2.27 17.39 10.59
N ARG A 31 1.52 18.48 10.79
CA ARG A 31 2.06 19.84 10.91
C ARG A 31 3.09 19.93 12.04
N ALA A 32 2.77 19.40 13.22
CA ALA A 32 3.69 19.40 14.36
C ALA A 32 4.98 18.63 14.07
N GLY A 33 4.90 17.51 13.35
CA GLY A 33 6.06 16.75 12.87
C GLY A 33 6.93 17.56 11.92
N TRP A 34 6.31 18.24 10.94
CA TRP A 34 7.03 19.10 10.00
C TRP A 34 7.70 20.30 10.67
N ASP A 35 7.02 20.94 11.63
CA ASP A 35 7.59 22.04 12.41
C ASP A 35 8.77 21.56 13.27
N CYS A 36 8.68 20.34 13.83
CA CYS A 36 9.80 19.70 14.53
C CYS A 36 11.00 19.50 13.61
N TRP A 37 10.78 18.89 12.44
CA TRP A 37 11.81 18.65 11.43
C TRP A 37 12.56 19.94 11.04
N ASN A 38 11.82 21.00 10.69
CA ASN A 38 12.42 22.27 10.28
C ASN A 38 13.28 22.92 11.37
N ARG A 39 12.94 22.69 12.66
CA ARG A 39 13.75 23.18 13.79
C ARG A 39 15.01 22.35 14.01
N THR A 40 14.98 21.04 13.76
CA THR A 40 16.05 20.12 14.17
C THR A 40 17.04 19.79 13.04
N MET A 41 16.64 19.90 11.77
CA MET A 41 17.45 19.42 10.64
C MET A 41 18.86 20.05 10.56
N LYS A 42 19.01 21.33 10.95
CA LYS A 42 20.30 22.03 10.88
C LYS A 42 21.35 21.46 11.84
N SER A 43 20.92 20.91 12.98
CA SER A 43 21.82 20.31 13.97
C SER A 43 22.02 18.81 13.77
N HIS A 44 21.30 18.17 12.84
CA HIS A 44 21.32 16.73 12.61
C HIS A 44 21.58 16.39 11.13
N PRO A 45 22.78 16.69 10.59
CA PRO A 45 23.09 16.54 9.16
C PRO A 45 23.12 15.07 8.67
N HIS A 46 23.07 14.11 9.59
CA HIS A 46 23.08 12.67 9.31
C HIS A 46 21.68 12.05 9.26
N ILE A 47 20.63 12.83 9.53
CA ILE A 47 19.23 12.36 9.47
C ILE A 47 18.60 12.89 8.19
N GLY A 48 17.90 12.01 7.47
CA GLY A 48 17.11 12.35 6.29
C GLY A 48 15.68 11.84 6.43
N ILE A 49 14.77 12.43 5.66
CA ILE A 49 13.39 11.93 5.48
C ILE A 49 13.11 11.79 3.99
N MET A 50 12.35 10.76 3.63
CA MET A 50 11.78 10.58 2.30
C MET A 50 10.33 10.11 2.47
N HIS A 51 9.49 10.39 1.47
CA HIS A 51 8.17 9.78 1.39
C HIS A 51 7.88 9.38 -0.05
N GLU A 52 7.14 8.30 -0.22
CA GLU A 52 6.56 7.88 -1.50
C GLU A 52 5.06 7.67 -1.30
N VAL A 53 4.26 8.10 -2.27
CA VAL A 53 2.81 7.96 -2.24
C VAL A 53 2.34 7.40 -3.57
N PHE A 54 1.64 6.27 -3.52
CA PHE A 54 1.06 5.63 -4.69
C PHE A 54 -0.46 5.65 -4.60
N ALA A 55 -1.11 6.12 -5.65
CA ALA A 55 -2.57 6.01 -5.81
C ALA A 55 -2.85 4.89 -6.80
N ALA A 56 -3.24 3.72 -6.30
CA ALA A 56 -3.59 2.56 -7.12
C ALA A 56 -5.12 2.49 -7.29
N PRO A 57 -5.64 2.56 -8.53
CA PRO A 57 -7.06 2.31 -8.78
C PRO A 57 -7.46 0.89 -8.39
N ARG A 58 -8.77 0.65 -8.25
CA ARG A 58 -9.31 -0.69 -8.02
C ARG A 58 -8.78 -1.65 -9.11
N GLY A 59 -8.27 -2.81 -8.69
CA GLY A 59 -7.73 -3.83 -9.59
C GLY A 59 -6.36 -3.49 -10.18
N HIS A 60 -5.63 -2.50 -9.64
CA HIS A 60 -4.23 -2.19 -9.96
C HIS A 60 -3.26 -2.52 -8.81
N TRP A 61 -3.69 -3.37 -7.87
CA TRP A 61 -2.88 -3.82 -6.74
C TRP A 61 -3.24 -5.26 -6.37
N GLU A 62 -2.27 -6.00 -5.84
CA GLU A 62 -2.46 -7.31 -5.20
C GLU A 62 -1.57 -7.42 -3.95
N SER A 63 -1.99 -8.21 -2.97
CA SER A 63 -1.15 -8.65 -1.86
C SER A 63 -1.18 -10.18 -1.81
N ILE A 64 -0.01 -10.79 -1.55
CA ILE A 64 0.15 -12.23 -1.46
C ILE A 64 0.99 -12.54 -0.23
N CYS A 65 0.40 -13.25 0.73
CA CYS A 65 1.12 -13.79 1.87
C CYS A 65 1.32 -15.30 1.73
N VAL A 66 2.56 -15.76 1.88
CA VAL A 66 2.92 -17.18 1.93
C VAL A 66 3.78 -17.41 3.17
N ASN A 67 3.31 -18.26 4.08
CA ASN A 67 4.01 -18.57 5.34
C ASN A 67 4.42 -17.31 6.14
N MET A 68 3.52 -16.33 6.18
CA MET A 68 3.73 -15.05 6.83
C MET A 68 2.51 -14.74 7.71
N GLU A 69 2.74 -14.17 8.89
CA GLU A 69 1.66 -13.58 9.70
C GLU A 69 1.02 -12.45 8.90
N PRO A 70 -0.32 -12.35 8.80
CA PRO A 70 -0.98 -11.29 8.06
C PRO A 70 -0.49 -9.91 8.50
N PHE A 71 -0.05 -9.09 7.54
CA PHE A 71 0.49 -7.75 7.77
C PHE A 71 0.00 -6.80 6.67
N GLY A 72 -0.03 -5.51 6.97
CA GLY A 72 -0.37 -4.49 5.98
C GLY A 72 -1.79 -4.65 5.43
N MET A 73 -1.92 -4.82 4.11
CA MET A 73 -3.23 -4.97 3.45
C MET A 73 -3.95 -6.25 3.84
N ASP A 74 -3.23 -7.30 4.23
CA ASP A 74 -3.82 -8.60 4.53
C ASP A 74 -4.60 -8.62 5.86
N GLN A 75 -4.41 -7.60 6.71
CA GLN A 75 -5.20 -7.39 7.93
C GLN A 75 -6.44 -6.50 7.71
N MET A 76 -6.65 -5.99 6.50
CA MET A 76 -7.80 -5.12 6.25
C MET A 76 -9.11 -5.88 6.34
N GLU A 77 -10.11 -5.20 6.88
CA GLU A 77 -11.49 -5.63 6.84
C GLU A 77 -12.26 -4.82 5.79
N LEU A 78 -12.96 -5.52 4.92
CA LEU A 78 -13.80 -4.95 3.87
C LEU A 78 -15.26 -5.08 4.27
N PRO A 79 -16.14 -4.18 3.80
CA PRO A 79 -17.58 -4.39 3.91
C PRO A 79 -17.97 -5.74 3.32
N GLY A 80 -18.88 -6.44 4.00
CA GLY A 80 -19.53 -7.64 3.51
C GLY A 80 -20.23 -7.40 2.17
N GLY A 81 -20.37 -8.45 1.36
CA GLY A 81 -21.11 -8.37 0.09
C GLY A 81 -22.59 -8.02 0.30
N GLU A 82 -23.27 -7.66 -0.78
CA GLU A 82 -24.70 -7.34 -0.76
C GLU A 82 -25.50 -8.45 -0.06
N GLY A 83 -26.25 -8.07 0.98
CA GLY A 83 -27.09 -8.98 1.78
C GLY A 83 -26.39 -9.73 2.91
N ALA A 84 -25.05 -9.72 2.99
CA ALA A 84 -24.33 -10.46 4.04
C ALA A 84 -24.20 -9.69 5.36
N GLY A 85 -24.27 -8.35 5.32
CA GLY A 85 -23.98 -7.51 6.49
C GLY A 85 -22.55 -7.71 7.04
N GLY A 86 -22.11 -6.81 7.92
CA GLY A 86 -20.84 -6.97 8.63
C GLY A 86 -19.57 -6.73 7.81
N LEU A 87 -18.44 -7.12 8.41
CA LEU A 87 -17.10 -7.00 7.85
C LEU A 87 -16.58 -8.39 7.43
N ARG A 88 -15.75 -8.43 6.40
CA ARG A 88 -15.05 -9.64 5.95
C ARG A 88 -13.55 -9.37 5.85
N SER A 89 -12.75 -10.38 6.14
CA SER A 89 -11.31 -10.30 5.92
C SER A 89 -10.99 -10.08 4.43
N ALA A 90 -9.99 -9.23 4.15
CA ALA A 90 -9.41 -9.09 2.83
C ALA A 90 -8.55 -10.31 2.44
N LEU A 91 -8.07 -11.09 3.42
CA LEU A 91 -7.27 -12.28 3.19
C LEU A 91 -8.15 -13.43 2.69
N VAL A 92 -7.82 -13.95 1.52
CA VAL A 92 -8.54 -15.07 0.88
C VAL A 92 -7.56 -16.19 0.57
N ARG A 93 -7.98 -17.43 0.84
CA ARG A 93 -7.20 -18.62 0.45
C ARG A 93 -7.16 -18.74 -1.07
N ALA A 94 -5.97 -18.66 -1.65
CA ALA A 94 -5.74 -18.79 -3.09
C ALA A 94 -5.94 -20.23 -3.58
N GLN A 95 -7.17 -20.60 -3.93
CA GLN A 95 -7.52 -21.93 -4.46
C GLN A 95 -8.34 -21.85 -5.74
N GLY A 96 -7.89 -22.55 -6.79
CA GLY A 96 -8.56 -22.65 -8.08
C GLY A 96 -7.97 -21.75 -9.17
N PRO A 97 -8.45 -21.86 -10.43
CA PRO A 97 -7.83 -21.26 -11.61
C PRO A 97 -7.68 -19.73 -11.54
N LYS A 98 -8.62 -19.04 -10.88
CA LYS A 98 -8.59 -17.59 -10.69
C LYS A 98 -7.30 -17.09 -10.05
N TRP A 99 -6.73 -17.86 -9.12
CA TRP A 99 -5.59 -17.40 -8.33
C TRP A 99 -4.23 -17.73 -8.96
N MET A 100 -4.24 -18.47 -10.08
CA MET A 100 -3.03 -18.96 -10.76
C MET A 100 -2.34 -17.88 -11.60
N SER A 101 -3.00 -16.75 -11.88
CA SER A 101 -2.41 -15.62 -12.61
C SER A 101 -2.61 -14.30 -11.87
N MET A 102 -1.65 -13.38 -12.02
CA MET A 102 -1.72 -12.03 -11.46
C MET A 102 -3.00 -11.30 -11.88
N LEU A 103 -3.33 -11.37 -13.18
CA LEU A 103 -4.55 -10.74 -13.70
C LEU A 103 -5.82 -11.39 -13.14
N GLY A 104 -5.84 -12.72 -12.95
CA GLY A 104 -6.95 -13.41 -12.30
C GLY A 104 -7.18 -12.95 -10.87
N ARG A 105 -6.09 -12.75 -10.10
CA ARG A 105 -6.14 -12.23 -8.72
C ARG A 105 -6.63 -10.79 -8.67
N MET A 106 -6.15 -9.94 -9.56
CA MET A 106 -6.57 -8.53 -9.67
C MET A 106 -7.97 -8.37 -10.30
N SER A 107 -8.58 -9.47 -10.76
CA SER A 107 -9.85 -9.49 -11.51
C SER A 107 -9.79 -8.63 -12.78
N ARG A 108 -8.68 -8.78 -13.52
CA ARG A 108 -8.30 -8.04 -14.75
C ARG A 108 -8.06 -8.95 -15.96
N VAL A 109 -8.76 -10.09 -16.02
CA VAL A 109 -8.62 -11.03 -17.14
C VAL A 109 -9.03 -10.43 -18.49
N ASP A 110 -9.86 -9.38 -18.46
CA ASP A 110 -10.26 -8.54 -19.60
C ASP A 110 -9.10 -7.74 -20.22
N MET A 111 -8.04 -7.44 -19.46
CA MET A 111 -6.86 -6.76 -20.00
C MET A 111 -5.93 -7.66 -20.82
N PHE A 112 -6.17 -8.99 -20.83
CA PHE A 112 -5.38 -9.93 -21.61
C PHE A 112 -5.85 -10.03 -23.07
N GLU A 113 -7.13 -9.79 -23.35
CA GLU A 113 -7.70 -9.85 -24.72
C GLU A 113 -7.19 -8.72 -25.63
N GLY A 114 -6.55 -7.68 -25.08
CA GLY A 114 -6.00 -6.55 -25.82
C GLY A 114 -4.48 -6.53 -25.99
N TYR A 115 -3.77 -7.55 -25.51
CA TYR A 115 -2.31 -7.65 -25.62
C TYR A 115 -1.95 -8.73 -26.64
N GLU A 116 -2.12 -8.43 -27.93
CA GLU A 116 -1.42 -9.21 -28.96
C GLU A 116 0.08 -8.98 -28.73
N ALA A 117 0.79 -10.06 -28.38
CA ALA A 117 2.23 -10.03 -28.31
C ALA A 117 2.75 -9.75 -29.73
N GLU A 118 3.33 -8.56 -29.95
CA GLU A 118 4.28 -8.41 -31.04
C GLU A 118 5.43 -9.38 -30.76
N GLU A 119 5.48 -10.46 -31.55
CA GLU A 119 6.62 -11.38 -31.60
C GLU A 119 7.79 -10.63 -32.26
N ASP A 120 8.89 -10.44 -31.52
CA ASP A 120 10.21 -10.06 -32.05
C ASP A 120 10.93 -11.29 -32.64
#